data_AF-A0A7C0W3B0-F1
#
_entry.id   AF-A0A7C0W3B0-F1
#
_cell.length_a   1.000
_cell.length_b   1.000
_cell.length_c   1.000
_cell.angle_alpha   90.00
_cell.angle_beta   90.00
_cell.angle_gamma   90.00
#
_symmetry.space_group_name_H-M   'P 1'
#
loop_
_entity.id
_entity.type
_entity.pdbx_description
1 polymer ?
#
loop_
_entity_poly.entity_id
_entity_poly.type
_entity_poly.pdbx_seq_one_letter_code
_entity_poly.pdbx_strand_id
1 'polypeptide(L)' 'MAIKKYKPVTPASRFKSGFDFSEITEKKPHKALVRPIKKSGGRNNKGRITVWHRGGGHKRAY' A
#
# COMPACT_ATOMS: atom_id res chain seq x y z
N MET A 1 14.97 7.34 -5.13
CA MET A 1 13.89 6.86 -6.03
C MET A 1 13.47 7.96 -7.00
N ALA A 2 13.50 7.71 -8.30
CA ALA A 2 13.02 8.66 -9.31
C ALA A 2 11.48 8.57 -9.49
N ILE A 3 10.85 9.59 -10.09
CA ILE A 3 9.42 9.58 -10.43
C ILE A 3 9.25 9.09 -11.87
N LYS A 4 8.52 7.99 -12.05
CA LYS A 4 8.13 7.47 -13.36
C LYS A 4 6.77 8.06 -13.78
N LYS A 5 6.75 8.82 -14.87
CA LYS A 5 5.51 9.26 -15.53
C LYS A 5 5.05 8.16 -16.50
N TYR A 6 3.77 7.78 -16.45
CA TYR A 6 3.22 6.77 -17.35
C TYR A 6 2.78 7.40 -18.68
N LYS A 7 2.89 6.65 -19.79
CA LYS A 7 2.35 7.09 -21.08
C LYS A 7 0.81 7.12 -21.00
N PRO A 8 0.15 8.17 -21.52
CA PRO A 8 -1.30 8.36 -21.41
C PRO A 8 -2.08 7.49 -22.42
N VAL A 9 -2.04 6.16 -22.26
CA VAL A 9 -2.74 5.21 -23.16
C VAL A 9 -4.24 5.16 -22.86
N THR A 10 -4.62 5.34 -21.59
CA THR A 10 -6.02 5.41 -21.12
C THR A 10 -6.29 6.71 -20.36
N PRO A 11 -7.54 7.21 -20.27
CA PRO A 11 -7.84 8.46 -19.56
C PRO A 11 -7.38 8.44 -18.09
N ALA A 12 -7.50 7.30 -17.41
CA ALA A 12 -7.04 7.13 -16.03
C ALA A 12 -5.51 7.21 -15.88
N SER A 13 -4.75 6.94 -16.94
CA SER A 13 -3.28 6.96 -16.92
C SER A 13 -2.66 8.35 -17.17
N ARG A 14 -3.44 9.35 -17.62
CA ARG A 14 -2.94 10.67 -18.05
C ARG A 14 -2.14 11.41 -16.99
N PHE A 15 -2.65 11.41 -15.76
CA PHE A 15 -2.01 12.09 -14.63
C PHE A 15 -1.36 11.10 -13.66
N LYS A 16 -1.31 9.81 -14.03
CA LYS A 16 -0.73 8.78 -13.17
C LYS A 16 0.79 8.91 -13.20
N SER A 17 1.36 8.99 -12.00
CA SER A 17 2.79 8.85 -11.75
C SER A 17 3.03 7.68 -10.80
N GLY A 18 4.24 7.15 -10.80
CA GLY A 18 4.67 6.09 -9.88
C GLY A 18 6.12 6.29 -9.50
N PHE A 19 6.61 5.44 -8.61
CA PHE A 19 8.01 5.43 -8.21
C PHE A 19 8.82 4.50 -9.10
N ASP A 20 10.03 4.94 -9.42
CA ASP A 20 11.07 4.06 -9.93
C ASP A 20 11.74 3.34 -8.75
N PHE A 21 11.67 2.00 -8.77
CA PHE A 21 12.13 1.13 -7.68
C PHE A 21 13.56 0.62 -7.91
N SER A 22 14.37 1.36 -8.66
CA SER A 22 15.75 1.03 -9.01
C SER A 22 16.67 0.83 -7.79
N GLU A 23 16.39 1.52 -6.69
CA GLU A 23 17.13 1.39 -5.42
C GLU A 23 16.70 0.16 -4.58
N ILE A 24 15.56 -0.47 -4.89
CA ILE A 24 15.10 -1.66 -4.16
C ILE A 24 15.83 -2.88 -4.73
N THR A 25 16.76 -3.42 -3.96
CA THR A 25 17.61 -4.55 -4.36
C THR A 25 16.87 -5.89 -4.37
N GLU A 26 15.97 -6.11 -3.42
CA GLU A 26 15.23 -7.38 -3.26
C GLU A 26 13.72 -7.18 -3.20
N LYS A 27 12.98 -8.13 -3.78
CA LYS A 27 11.50 -8.07 -3.87
C LYS A 27 10.77 -8.69 -2.68
N LYS A 28 11.44 -9.54 -1.90
CA LYS A 28 10.83 -10.28 -0.78
C LYS A 28 11.52 -9.88 0.53
N PRO A 29 10.75 -9.67 1.61
CA PRO A 29 11.35 -9.35 2.91
C PRO A 29 12.00 -10.58 3.55
N HIS A 30 12.97 -10.34 4.44
CA HIS A 30 13.61 -11.37 5.23
C HIS A 30 12.62 -12.05 6.20
N LYS A 31 12.37 -13.35 6.01
CA LYS A 31 11.26 -14.09 6.64
C LYS A 31 11.21 -13.98 8.17
N ALA A 32 12.35 -14.03 8.86
CA ALA A 32 12.38 -14.02 10.33
C ALA A 32 11.93 -12.69 10.95
N LEU A 33 11.97 -11.60 10.18
CA LEU A 33 11.60 -10.27 10.66
C LEU A 33 10.15 -9.91 10.33
N VAL A 34 9.44 -10.75 9.57
CA VAL A 34 8.07 -10.49 9.13
C VAL A 34 7.07 -10.94 10.19
N ARG A 35 6.09 -10.08 10.50
CA ARG A 35 4.99 -10.40 11.43
C ARG A 35 3.61 -10.19 10.79
N PRO A 36 2.57 -10.91 11.21
CA PRO A 36 1.22 -10.67 10.70
C PRO A 36 0.68 -9.33 11.25
N ILE A 37 0.07 -8.52 10.38
CA ILE A 37 -0.66 -7.32 10.80
C ILE A 37 -2.17 -7.55 10.66
N LYS A 38 -2.92 -7.31 11.74
CA LYS A 38 -4.39 -7.35 11.72
C LYS A 38 -4.93 -5.97 11.36
N LYS A 39 -5.78 -5.88 10.34
CA LYS A 39 -6.44 -4.63 9.95
C LYS A 39 -7.63 -4.36 10.86
N SER A 40 -7.69 -3.18 11.48
CA SER A 40 -8.83 -2.77 12.30
C SER A 40 -10.04 -2.27 11.50
N GLY A 41 -9.84 -1.88 10.24
CA GLY A 41 -10.91 -1.31 9.41
C GLY A 41 -11.56 -0.07 10.02
N GLY A 42 -10.78 0.74 10.77
CA GLY A 42 -11.26 1.95 11.42
C GLY A 42 -12.08 1.73 12.70
N ARG A 43 -12.18 0.48 13.19
CA ARG A 43 -12.95 0.12 14.39
C ARG A 43 -12.09 0.03 15.64
N ASN A 44 -12.68 0.37 16.79
CA ASN A 44 -12.08 0.19 18.11
C ASN A 44 -12.42 -1.19 18.73
N ASN A 45 -11.95 -1.42 19.97
CA ASN A 45 -12.20 -2.64 20.75
C ASN A 45 -13.68 -2.91 21.06
N LYS A 46 -14.57 -1.90 20.96
CA LYS A 46 -16.02 -2.04 21.11
C LYS A 46 -16.73 -2.26 19.77
N GLY A 47 -15.98 -2.44 18.67
CA GLY A 47 -16.51 -2.64 17.32
C GLY A 47 -17.07 -1.38 16.66
N ARG A 48 -16.99 -0.22 17.31
CA ARG A 48 -17.50 1.06 16.78
C ARG A 48 -16.51 1.66 15.81
N ILE A 49 -17.00 2.25 14.72
CA ILE A 49 -16.18 3.04 13.81
C ILE A 49 -15.76 4.31 14.56
N THR A 50 -14.47 4.43 14.84
CA THR A 50 -13.89 5.64 15.47
C THR A 50 -13.10 6.46 14.46
N VAL A 51 -12.65 5.86 13.36
CA VAL A 51 -11.95 6.54 12.28
C VAL A 51 -12.59 6.18 10.95
N TRP A 52 -13.15 7.20 10.30
CA TRP A 52 -13.81 7.08 9.01
C TRP A 52 -12.82 6.88 7.85
N HIS A 53 -13.33 6.43 6.71
CA HIS A 53 -12.58 6.18 5.47
C HIS A 53 -11.41 5.18 5.59
N ARG A 54 -11.41 4.35 6.64
CA ARG A 54 -10.47 3.23 6.81
C ARG A 54 -11.19 1.90 6.64
N GLY A 55 -10.78 1.12 5.65
CA GLY A 55 -11.37 -0.20 5.35
C GLY A 55 -10.90 -0.72 4.00
N GLY A 56 -10.86 -2.04 3.82
CA GLY A 56 -10.38 -2.67 2.58
C GLY A 56 -8.85 -2.62 2.39
N GLY A 57 -8.44 -2.42 1.13
CA GLY A 57 -7.03 -2.41 0.69
C GLY A 57 -6.35 -3.79 0.67
N HIS A 58 -5.19 -3.88 0.01
CA HIS A 58 -4.44 -5.14 -0.11
C HIS A 58 -3.88 -5.63 1.25
N LYS A 59 -3.80 -6.95 1.45
CA LYS A 59 -3.23 -7.54 2.68
C LYS A 59 -1.74 -7.18 2.79
N ARG A 60 -1.27 -6.92 4.01
CA ARG A 60 0.12 -6.56 4.29
C ARG A 60 0.66 -7.43 5.42
N ALA A 61 1.97 -7.59 5.46
CA ALA A 61 2.68 -8.01 6.66
C ALA A 61 3.30 -6.77 7.32
N TYR A 62 3.55 -6.87 8.62
CA TYR A 62 4.35 -5.92 9.38
C TYR A 62 5.82 -6.28 9.21
#